data_AF-A0A1Y4LHS6-F1
#
_entry.id   AF-A0A1Y4LHS6-F1
#
_cell.length_a   1.000
_cell.length_b   1.000
_cell.length_c   1.000
_cell.angle_alpha   90.00
_cell.angle_beta   90.00
_cell.angle_gamma   90.00
#
_symmetry.space_group_name_H-M   'P 1'
#
loop_
_entity.id
_entity.type
_entity.pdbx_description
1 polymer ?
#
loop_
_entity_poly.entity_id
_entity_poly.type
_entity_poly.pdbx_seq_one_letter_code
_entity_poly.pdbx_strand_id
1 'polypeptide(L)'
;YTVTYHYEGADSESSEKEGTFGKPMEYEAPEKKEYKGHTYTLEKIDKTNNGLIGADSAANKVDIYYVLDEKGGTEENPGDGTPDKYQITLTYVSEDTNKGTVTGETSELLTLKTFERNEDGTINEESMADTNAKPAAKEIEATPNSGYNFVNWTYGEGEAAGEAADVAAIRDITGLTKDTTFTAHFTEKTDIGYTVTYHYEGADSESSEKEGTFGKPMEYEAPEKKEYK
;
A
#
# COMPACT_ATOMS: atom_id res chain seq x y z
N TYR A 1 14.66 30.52 -28.53
CA TYR A 1 13.59 29.56 -28.24
C TYR A 1 13.64 29.24 -26.75
N THR A 2 12.52 28.83 -26.16
CA THR A 2 12.43 28.57 -24.72
C THR A 2 12.32 27.06 -24.50
N VAL A 3 13.08 26.55 -23.55
CA VAL A 3 12.93 25.18 -23.04
C VAL A 3 12.43 25.28 -21.60
N THR A 4 11.29 24.65 -21.34
CA THR A 4 10.66 24.62 -20.02
C THR A 4 10.52 23.18 -19.54
N TYR A 5 10.95 22.93 -18.32
CA TYR A 5 10.80 21.67 -17.60
C TYR A 5 9.70 21.83 -16.56
N HIS A 6 8.65 21.02 -16.68
CA HIS A 6 7.53 20.96 -15.75
C HIS A 6 7.68 19.73 -14.88
N TYR A 7 7.55 19.91 -13.56
CA TYR A 7 7.68 18.86 -12.56
C TYR A 7 6.38 18.72 -11.79
N GLU A 8 5.82 17.51 -11.70
CA GLU A 8 4.62 17.26 -10.91
C GLU A 8 4.82 17.71 -9.45
N GLY A 9 3.91 18.56 -8.95
CA GLY A 9 3.95 19.07 -7.58
C GLY A 9 5.07 20.07 -7.27
N ALA A 10 5.84 20.55 -8.26
CA ALA A 10 6.96 21.48 -8.05
C ALA A 10 6.99 22.62 -9.09
N ASP A 11 7.77 23.67 -8.79
CA ASP A 11 7.95 24.80 -9.72
C ASP A 11 8.73 24.38 -10.97
N SER A 12 8.24 24.79 -12.14
CA SER A 12 8.91 24.61 -13.42
C SER A 12 10.22 25.41 -13.53
N GLU A 13 11.14 24.90 -14.35
CA GLU A 13 12.38 25.61 -14.72
C GLU A 13 12.34 25.98 -16.20
N SER A 14 12.62 27.25 -16.53
CA SER A 14 12.66 27.73 -17.92
C SER A 14 14.01 28.33 -18.26
N SER A 15 14.47 28.10 -19.49
CA SER A 15 15.69 28.69 -20.04
C SER A 15 15.47 29.19 -21.46
N GLU A 16 16.08 30.33 -21.79
CA GLU A 16 16.14 30.83 -23.16
C GLU A 16 17.42 30.32 -23.84
N LYS A 17 17.27 29.85 -25.07
CA LYS A 17 18.35 29.35 -25.92
C LYS A 17 18.35 30.04 -27.28
N GLU A 18 19.54 30.27 -27.81
CA GLU A 18 19.75 30.74 -29.17
C GLU A 18 19.78 29.57 -30.16
N GLY A 19 19.41 29.82 -31.41
CA GLY A 19 19.53 28.83 -32.47
C GLY A 19 19.20 29.38 -33.85
N THR A 20 19.37 28.55 -34.86
CA THR A 20 19.27 28.96 -36.27
C THR A 20 17.92 28.57 -36.85
N PHE A 21 17.28 29.49 -37.57
CA PHE A 21 16.04 29.22 -38.30
C PHE A 21 16.12 27.94 -39.14
N GLY A 22 15.08 27.09 -39.02
CA GLY A 22 14.97 25.80 -39.71
C GLY A 22 15.82 24.67 -39.13
N LYS A 23 16.58 24.90 -38.05
CA LYS A 23 17.29 23.84 -37.33
C LYS A 23 16.45 23.28 -36.17
N PRO A 24 16.70 22.04 -35.72
CA PRO A 24 16.08 21.49 -34.52
C PRO A 24 16.36 22.34 -33.27
N MET A 25 15.41 22.35 -32.34
CA MET A 25 15.59 22.87 -30.99
C MET A 25 16.29 21.80 -30.14
N GLU A 26 17.42 22.17 -29.52
CA GLU A 26 18.25 21.25 -28.73
C GLU A 26 17.84 21.29 -27.25
N TYR A 27 17.63 20.12 -26.65
CA TYR A 27 17.26 19.96 -25.25
C TYR A 27 17.70 18.59 -24.72
N GLU A 28 17.85 18.49 -23.41
CA GLU A 28 18.17 17.24 -22.72
C GLU A 28 16.93 16.81 -21.94
N ALA A 29 16.48 15.57 -22.14
CA ALA A 29 15.32 15.01 -21.46
C ALA A 29 15.62 13.54 -21.08
N PRO A 30 16.48 13.29 -20.07
CA PRO A 30 16.71 11.93 -19.60
C PRO A 30 15.42 11.31 -19.04
N GLU A 31 15.25 10.00 -19.17
CA GLU A 31 14.07 9.28 -18.67
C GLU A 31 13.90 9.41 -17.16
N LYS A 32 15.00 9.52 -16.40
CA LYS A 32 15.03 9.75 -14.96
C LYS A 32 15.65 11.11 -14.66
N LYS A 33 15.02 11.87 -13.76
CA LYS A 33 15.47 13.19 -13.36
C LYS A 33 15.29 13.39 -11.86
N GLU A 34 16.35 13.81 -11.19
CA GLU A 34 16.27 14.32 -9.82
C GLU A 34 16.11 15.83 -9.83
N TYR A 35 15.17 16.35 -9.04
CA TYR A 35 14.94 17.77 -8.89
C TYR A 35 14.39 18.08 -7.51
N LYS A 36 15.00 19.06 -6.82
CA LYS A 36 14.63 19.49 -5.45
C LYS A 36 14.48 18.34 -4.42
N GLY A 37 15.23 17.25 -4.59
CA GLY A 37 15.21 16.10 -3.67
C GLY A 37 14.14 15.06 -3.98
N HIS A 38 13.39 15.22 -5.07
CA HIS A 38 12.43 14.26 -5.58
C HIS A 38 12.95 13.58 -6.84
N THR A 39 12.54 12.34 -7.05
CA THR A 39 12.79 11.59 -8.28
C THR A 39 11.58 11.70 -9.21
N TYR A 40 11.86 11.90 -10.49
CA TYR A 40 10.86 11.99 -11.54
C TYR A 40 11.20 11.11 -12.73
N THR A 41 10.16 10.70 -13.45
CA THR A 41 10.29 10.06 -14.75
C THR A 41 9.70 10.91 -15.88
N LEU A 42 10.32 10.84 -17.07
CA LEU A 42 9.89 11.57 -18.26
C LEU A 42 8.53 11.04 -18.72
N GLU A 43 7.54 11.93 -18.79
CA GLU A 43 6.20 11.62 -19.26
C GLU A 43 6.01 12.04 -20.72
N LYS A 44 6.27 13.30 -21.03
CA LYS A 44 5.86 13.92 -22.30
C LYS A 44 6.80 15.03 -22.73
N ILE A 45 6.93 15.23 -24.05
CA ILE A 45 7.62 16.38 -24.62
C ILE A 45 6.74 17.02 -25.69
N ASP A 46 6.30 18.25 -25.45
CA ASP A 46 5.56 19.07 -26.41
C ASP A 46 6.50 20.05 -27.12
N LYS A 47 6.47 20.03 -28.44
CA LYS A 47 7.33 20.87 -29.28
C LYS A 47 6.49 21.68 -30.24
N THR A 48 6.69 22.98 -30.23
CA THR A 48 6.17 23.84 -31.31
C THR A 48 6.91 23.58 -32.63
N ASN A 49 6.28 23.91 -33.75
CA ASN A 49 6.90 23.83 -35.09
C ASN A 49 7.56 22.47 -35.41
N ASN A 50 7.00 21.38 -34.87
CA ASN A 50 7.55 20.03 -35.00
C ASN A 50 9.03 19.91 -34.57
N GLY A 51 9.42 20.67 -33.54
CA GLY A 51 10.78 20.69 -33.02
C GLY A 51 11.77 21.57 -33.80
N LEU A 52 11.33 22.30 -34.83
CA LEU A 52 12.19 23.19 -35.62
C LEU A 52 12.07 24.66 -35.17
N ILE A 53 13.15 25.41 -35.27
CA ILE A 53 13.19 26.84 -34.96
C ILE A 53 12.50 27.62 -36.09
N GLY A 54 11.33 28.21 -35.79
CA GLY A 54 10.57 29.09 -36.66
C GLY A 54 11.03 30.55 -36.60
N ALA A 55 10.41 31.40 -37.43
CA ALA A 55 10.75 32.82 -37.54
C ALA A 55 10.24 33.67 -36.37
N ASP A 56 9.14 33.24 -35.72
CA ASP A 56 8.63 33.85 -34.50
C ASP A 56 9.35 33.27 -33.28
N SER A 57 10.29 34.04 -32.75
CA SER A 57 11.11 33.62 -31.60
C SER A 57 10.28 33.33 -30.35
N ALA A 58 9.14 34.01 -30.16
CA ALA A 58 8.27 33.83 -28.99
C ALA A 58 7.41 32.57 -29.11
N ALA A 59 7.18 32.07 -30.32
CA ALA A 59 6.46 30.83 -30.59
C ALA A 59 7.36 29.60 -30.47
N ASN A 60 8.69 29.75 -30.58
CA ASN A 60 9.62 28.62 -30.50
C ASN A 60 9.77 28.14 -29.05
N LYS A 61 9.03 27.10 -28.70
CA LYS A 61 8.98 26.50 -27.35
C LYS A 61 9.09 24.97 -27.39
N VAL A 62 9.73 24.45 -26.35
CA VAL A 62 9.77 23.04 -25.97
C VAL A 62 9.35 22.94 -24.51
N ASP A 63 8.31 22.17 -24.23
CA ASP A 63 7.81 21.90 -22.88
C ASP A 63 8.04 20.41 -22.57
N ILE A 64 8.77 20.11 -21.49
CA ILE A 64 9.19 18.76 -21.09
C ILE A 64 8.54 18.48 -19.75
N TYR A 65 7.78 17.39 -19.65
CA TYR A 65 6.97 17.05 -18.48
C TYR A 65 7.54 15.84 -17.76
N TYR A 66 7.74 16.01 -16.46
CA TYR A 66 8.23 15.02 -15.53
C TYR A 66 7.18 14.77 -14.45
N VAL A 67 6.91 13.50 -14.18
CA VAL A 67 5.95 13.03 -13.15
C VAL A 67 6.70 12.33 -12.03
N LEU A 68 6.14 12.34 -10.82
CA LEU A 68 6.78 11.74 -9.66
C LEU A 68 6.98 10.24 -9.85
N ASP A 69 8.16 9.77 -9.43
CA ASP A 69 8.62 8.39 -9.48
C ASP A 69 9.44 8.15 -8.20
N GLU A 70 8.77 8.26 -7.05
CA GLU A 70 9.35 8.00 -5.73
C GLU A 70 9.06 6.59 -5.25
N LYS A 71 7.94 6.00 -5.70
CA LYS A 71 7.54 4.64 -5.38
C LYS A 71 8.36 3.64 -6.20
N GLY A 72 8.55 2.47 -5.62
CA GLY A 72 9.38 1.43 -6.23
C GLY A 72 10.88 1.74 -6.15
N GLY A 73 11.67 0.98 -6.90
CA GLY A 73 13.12 1.07 -6.86
C GLY A 73 13.73 0.52 -5.57
N THR A 74 14.87 1.10 -5.16
CA THR A 74 15.56 0.74 -3.91
C THR A 74 15.76 1.97 -3.04
N GLU A 75 16.07 1.79 -1.75
CA GLU A 75 16.36 2.92 -0.84
C GLU A 75 17.50 3.81 -1.35
N GLU A 76 18.51 3.22 -2.00
CA GLU A 76 19.63 3.95 -2.60
C GLU A 76 19.30 4.58 -3.96
N ASN A 77 18.27 4.08 -4.64
CA ASN A 77 17.85 4.52 -5.96
C ASN A 77 16.31 4.48 -6.05
N PRO A 78 15.62 5.46 -5.42
CA PRO A 78 14.16 5.49 -5.40
C PRO A 78 13.61 5.70 -6.81
N GLY A 79 12.41 5.18 -7.06
CA GLY A 79 11.78 5.20 -8.37
C GLY A 79 12.21 4.03 -9.26
N ASP A 80 11.23 3.41 -9.91
CA ASP A 80 11.43 2.31 -10.87
C ASP A 80 11.14 2.71 -12.32
N GLY A 81 10.85 4.00 -12.57
CA GLY A 81 10.48 4.53 -13.87
C GLY A 81 8.99 4.40 -14.18
N THR A 82 8.19 3.88 -13.25
CA THR A 82 6.73 3.92 -13.29
C THR A 82 6.26 5.16 -12.54
N PRO A 83 5.46 6.05 -13.15
CA PRO A 83 4.87 7.16 -12.43
C PRO A 83 4.09 6.71 -11.19
N ASP A 84 4.27 7.41 -10.06
CA ASP A 84 3.64 7.07 -8.77
C ASP A 84 2.12 7.03 -8.86
N LYS A 85 1.52 7.86 -9.73
CA LYS A 85 0.07 7.86 -10.00
C LYS A 85 -0.46 6.56 -10.59
N TYR A 86 0.42 5.67 -11.06
CA TYR A 86 0.08 4.33 -11.54
C TYR A 86 0.44 3.23 -10.54
N GLN A 87 0.87 3.59 -9.34
CA GLN A 87 1.25 2.66 -8.29
C GLN A 87 0.55 2.97 -6.97
N ILE A 88 0.15 1.91 -6.27
CA ILE A 88 -0.44 2.02 -4.94
C ILE A 88 0.37 1.22 -3.95
N THR A 89 0.39 1.70 -2.70
CA THR A 89 1.00 1.00 -1.58
C THR A 89 -0.08 0.29 -0.79
N LEU A 90 0.12 -1.00 -0.56
CA LEU A 90 -0.67 -1.78 0.37
C LEU A 90 0.11 -1.93 1.68
N THR A 91 -0.56 -1.73 2.81
CA THR A 91 0.07 -1.84 4.13
C THR A 91 -0.74 -2.77 5.02
N TYR A 92 -0.08 -3.56 5.86
CA TYR A 92 -0.71 -4.57 6.71
C TYR A 92 -0.39 -4.32 8.17
N VAL A 93 -1.41 -4.12 9.00
CA VAL A 93 -1.25 -3.72 10.39
C VAL A 93 -2.15 -4.53 11.32
N SER A 94 -1.78 -4.60 12.59
CA SER A 94 -2.67 -5.08 13.65
C SER A 94 -3.52 -3.92 14.18
N GLU A 95 -4.81 -4.15 14.41
CA GLU A 95 -5.67 -3.19 15.11
C GLU A 95 -5.16 -2.89 16.52
N ASP A 96 -4.66 -3.92 17.22
CA ASP A 96 -4.17 -3.81 18.60
C ASP A 96 -3.07 -4.83 18.84
N THR A 97 -1.84 -4.34 18.97
CA THR A 97 -0.64 -5.16 19.20
C THR A 97 -0.67 -5.91 20.53
N ASN A 98 -1.54 -5.54 21.48
CA ASN A 98 -1.74 -6.30 22.70
C ASN A 98 -2.58 -7.56 22.48
N LYS A 99 -3.39 -7.61 21.41
CA LYS A 99 -4.26 -8.75 21.07
C LYS A 99 -3.67 -9.66 20.00
N GLY A 100 -2.85 -9.12 19.09
CA GLY A 100 -2.15 -9.90 18.09
C GLY A 100 -1.18 -9.06 17.27
N THR A 101 -0.30 -9.73 16.54
CA THR A 101 0.74 -9.09 15.73
C THR A 101 0.56 -9.43 14.26
N VAL A 102 0.98 -8.50 13.39
CA VAL A 102 1.15 -8.76 11.96
C VAL A 102 2.64 -8.77 11.65
N THR A 103 3.13 -9.83 11.03
CA THR A 103 4.54 -10.02 10.69
C THR A 103 4.71 -10.40 9.21
N GLY A 104 5.93 -10.27 8.69
CA GLY A 104 6.26 -10.56 7.29
C GLY A 104 6.50 -9.29 6.48
N GLU A 105 6.25 -9.35 5.17
CA GLU A 105 6.25 -8.19 4.28
C GLU A 105 5.00 -7.34 4.51
N THR A 106 5.05 -6.46 5.52
CA THR A 106 3.90 -5.63 5.93
C THR A 106 3.62 -4.43 5.04
N SER A 107 4.31 -4.34 3.90
CA SER A 107 4.03 -3.39 2.84
C SER A 107 4.39 -4.00 1.49
N GLU A 108 3.57 -3.77 0.48
CA GLU A 108 3.88 -4.10 -0.92
C GLU A 108 3.42 -3.00 -1.87
N LEU A 109 3.99 -2.98 -3.07
CA LEU A 109 3.67 -2.01 -4.11
C LEU A 109 2.93 -2.71 -5.25
N LEU A 110 1.80 -2.13 -5.66
CA LEU A 110 0.97 -2.63 -6.74
C LEU A 110 1.00 -1.65 -7.92
N THR A 111 1.51 -2.11 -9.07
CA THR A 111 1.47 -1.35 -10.32
C THR A 111 0.14 -1.57 -11.03
N LEU A 112 -0.66 -0.52 -11.15
CA LEU A 112 -2.01 -0.54 -11.73
C LEU A 112 -2.02 -0.36 -13.25
N LYS A 113 -0.99 0.28 -13.82
CA LYS A 113 -0.86 0.47 -15.27
C LYS A 113 0.53 0.12 -15.79
N THR A 114 0.55 -0.43 -17.00
CA THR A 114 1.76 -0.68 -17.79
C THR A 114 1.74 0.17 -19.06
N PHE A 115 2.91 0.49 -19.58
CA PHE A 115 3.09 1.26 -20.81
C PHE A 115 4.44 0.92 -21.44
N GLU A 116 4.57 1.22 -22.72
CA GLU A 116 5.83 1.27 -23.46
C GLU A 116 6.33 2.72 -23.53
N ARG A 117 7.63 2.89 -23.80
CA ARG A 117 8.22 4.21 -24.06
C ARG A 117 8.42 4.42 -25.56
N ASN A 118 8.27 5.65 -26.01
CA ASN A 118 8.65 6.07 -27.36
C ASN A 118 10.18 6.10 -27.49
N GLU A 119 10.68 6.24 -28.73
CA GLU A 119 12.13 6.35 -28.99
C GLU A 119 12.79 7.54 -28.28
N ASP A 120 12.03 8.60 -27.97
CA ASP A 120 12.51 9.78 -27.23
C ASP A 120 12.37 9.65 -25.70
N GLY A 121 12.03 8.45 -25.21
CA GLY A 121 11.91 8.13 -23.79
C GLY A 121 10.59 8.55 -23.14
N THR A 122 9.71 9.28 -23.85
CA THR A 122 8.38 9.65 -23.35
C THR A 122 7.46 8.43 -23.21
N ILE A 123 6.42 8.54 -22.39
CA ILE A 123 5.42 7.48 -22.23
C ILE A 123 4.56 7.41 -23.51
N ASN A 124 4.40 6.21 -24.07
CA ASN A 124 3.45 5.98 -25.15
C ASN A 124 2.04 5.82 -24.58
N GLU A 125 1.26 6.89 -24.58
CA GLU A 125 -0.13 6.88 -24.09
C GLU A 125 -1.02 5.83 -24.78
N GLU A 126 -0.79 5.53 -26.06
CA GLU A 126 -1.56 4.53 -26.81
C GLU A 126 -1.28 3.09 -26.35
N SER A 127 -0.13 2.86 -25.71
CA SER A 127 0.27 1.55 -25.16
C SER A 127 -0.23 1.31 -23.73
N MET A 128 -0.83 2.32 -23.10
CA MET A 128 -1.23 2.23 -21.70
C MET A 128 -2.32 1.18 -21.49
N ALA A 129 -2.11 0.28 -20.53
CA ALA A 129 -3.05 -0.77 -20.18
C ALA A 129 -3.17 -0.95 -18.66
N ASP A 130 -4.37 -1.28 -18.19
CA ASP A 130 -4.61 -1.68 -16.80
C ASP A 130 -4.08 -3.10 -16.55
N THR A 131 -3.41 -3.30 -15.42
CA THR A 131 -2.78 -4.58 -15.08
C THR A 131 -3.72 -5.60 -14.44
N ASN A 132 -4.90 -5.16 -13.97
CA ASN A 132 -5.75 -5.92 -13.05
C ASN A 132 -4.94 -6.50 -11.86
N ALA A 133 -3.91 -5.79 -11.42
CA ALA A 133 -3.05 -6.24 -10.34
C ALA A 133 -3.86 -6.51 -9.06
N LYS A 134 -3.45 -7.56 -8.36
CA LYS A 134 -4.03 -8.00 -7.08
C LYS A 134 -2.94 -8.03 -6.02
N PRO A 135 -3.29 -7.87 -4.74
CA PRO A 135 -2.32 -8.03 -3.66
C PRO A 135 -1.61 -9.38 -3.77
N ALA A 136 -0.27 -9.40 -3.65
CA ALA A 136 0.44 -10.66 -3.50
C ALA A 136 0.25 -11.22 -2.09
N ALA A 137 0.18 -10.32 -1.08
CA ALA A 137 0.06 -10.60 0.34
C ALA A 137 0.98 -11.76 0.76
N LYS A 138 2.24 -11.70 0.34
CA LYS A 138 3.18 -12.81 0.44
C LYS A 138 3.82 -12.81 1.82
N GLU A 139 3.88 -13.99 2.45
CA GLU A 139 4.55 -14.17 3.75
C GLU A 139 4.00 -13.31 4.90
N ILE A 140 2.77 -12.79 4.75
CA ILE A 140 2.07 -12.05 5.80
C ILE A 140 1.37 -13.03 6.73
N GLU A 141 1.53 -12.83 8.03
CA GLU A 141 0.85 -13.62 9.06
C GLU A 141 0.25 -12.70 10.12
N ALA A 142 -1.02 -12.92 10.45
CA ALA A 142 -1.69 -12.34 11.61
C ALA A 142 -1.74 -13.36 12.74
N THR A 143 -0.87 -13.20 13.73
CA THR A 143 -0.74 -14.14 14.85
C THR A 143 -1.44 -13.58 16.08
N PRO A 144 -2.49 -14.22 16.62
CA PRO A 144 -3.11 -13.80 17.87
C PRO A 144 -2.16 -14.02 19.05
N ASN A 145 -2.16 -13.08 20.00
CA ASN A 145 -1.51 -13.28 21.28
C ASN A 145 -2.28 -14.31 22.12
N SER A 146 -1.64 -14.83 23.17
CA SER A 146 -2.29 -15.75 24.10
C SER A 146 -3.60 -15.15 24.66
N GLY A 147 -4.68 -15.93 24.63
CA GLY A 147 -6.00 -15.47 25.05
C GLY A 147 -6.86 -14.85 23.95
N TYR A 148 -6.35 -14.71 22.73
CA TYR A 148 -7.07 -14.14 21.60
C TYR A 148 -7.18 -15.11 20.41
N ASN A 149 -8.13 -14.82 19.53
CA ASN A 149 -8.32 -15.45 18.22
C ASN A 149 -8.26 -14.37 17.14
N PHE A 150 -7.65 -14.68 16.00
CA PHE A 150 -7.78 -13.86 14.80
C PHE A 150 -9.22 -13.97 14.27
N VAL A 151 -9.77 -12.85 13.78
CA VAL A 151 -11.16 -12.76 13.29
C VAL A 151 -11.17 -12.63 11.77
N ASN A 152 -10.67 -11.51 11.25
CA ASN A 152 -10.64 -11.17 9.84
C ASN A 152 -9.67 -9.99 9.62
N TRP A 153 -9.50 -9.63 8.36
CA TRP A 153 -8.93 -8.37 7.93
C TRP A 153 -10.05 -7.42 7.48
N THR A 154 -9.91 -6.13 7.78
CA THR A 154 -10.68 -5.06 7.12
C THR A 154 -9.75 -4.24 6.23
N TYR A 155 -10.28 -3.60 5.21
CA TYR A 155 -9.52 -2.71 4.34
C TYR A 155 -10.40 -1.63 3.73
N GLY A 156 -9.75 -0.59 3.20
CA GLY A 156 -10.42 0.50 2.51
C GLY A 156 -11.26 1.39 3.44
N GLU A 157 -11.91 2.39 2.86
CA GLU A 157 -12.76 3.33 3.56
C GLU A 157 -13.96 3.71 2.68
N GLY A 158 -15.09 4.03 3.31
CA GLY A 158 -16.32 4.40 2.61
C GLY A 158 -16.81 3.29 1.68
N GLU A 159 -17.14 3.64 0.44
CA GLU A 159 -17.62 2.69 -0.58
C GLU A 159 -16.57 1.62 -0.98
N ALA A 160 -15.29 1.87 -0.71
CA ALA A 160 -14.21 0.91 -0.98
C ALA A 160 -13.90 0.02 0.23
N ALA A 161 -14.64 0.16 1.34
CA ALA A 161 -14.42 -0.64 2.53
C ALA A 161 -14.85 -2.09 2.31
N GLY A 162 -14.07 -3.02 2.84
CA GLY A 162 -14.36 -4.45 2.73
C GLY A 162 -13.69 -5.27 3.83
N GLU A 163 -14.00 -6.56 3.81
CA GLU A 163 -13.44 -7.56 4.72
C GLU A 163 -12.82 -8.71 3.95
N ALA A 164 -11.78 -9.32 4.51
CA ALA A 164 -11.16 -10.54 4.02
C ALA A 164 -10.99 -11.53 5.19
N ALA A 165 -11.52 -12.75 5.03
CA ALA A 165 -11.52 -13.74 6.11
C ALA A 165 -10.10 -14.18 6.51
N ASP A 166 -9.16 -14.15 5.58
CA ASP A 166 -7.76 -14.53 5.78
C ASP A 166 -6.86 -13.87 4.71
N VAL A 167 -5.58 -14.20 4.73
CA VAL A 167 -4.58 -13.70 3.76
C VAL A 167 -4.85 -14.21 2.34
N ALA A 168 -5.47 -15.38 2.16
CA ALA A 168 -5.81 -15.87 0.82
C ALA A 168 -6.94 -15.02 0.21
N ALA A 169 -7.95 -14.65 1.00
CA ALA A 169 -9.02 -13.77 0.57
C ALA A 169 -8.51 -12.36 0.17
N ILE A 170 -7.43 -11.88 0.80
CA ILE A 170 -6.78 -10.62 0.39
C ILE A 170 -6.28 -10.70 -1.06
N ARG A 171 -5.69 -11.83 -1.47
CA ARG A 171 -5.13 -12.03 -2.82
C ARG A 171 -6.19 -12.06 -3.91
N ASP A 172 -7.45 -12.27 -3.56
CA ASP A 172 -8.57 -12.29 -4.50
C ASP A 172 -9.20 -10.91 -4.71
N ILE A 173 -8.86 -9.92 -3.88
CA ILE A 173 -9.38 -8.55 -3.99
C ILE A 173 -8.90 -7.91 -5.29
N THR A 174 -9.84 -7.25 -5.96
CA THR A 174 -9.62 -6.49 -7.19
C THR A 174 -10.16 -5.06 -7.03
N GLY A 175 -9.79 -4.17 -7.96
CA GLY A 175 -10.35 -2.82 -8.00
C GLY A 175 -9.76 -1.85 -6.97
N LEU A 176 -8.61 -2.18 -6.36
CA LEU A 176 -7.85 -1.24 -5.55
C LEU A 176 -7.28 -0.15 -6.47
N THR A 177 -7.59 1.11 -6.17
CA THR A 177 -7.24 2.28 -7.00
C THR A 177 -6.46 3.34 -6.23
N LYS A 178 -6.28 3.14 -4.92
CA LYS A 178 -5.56 4.04 -4.01
C LYS A 178 -4.82 3.22 -2.97
N ASP A 179 -3.86 3.86 -2.31
CA ASP A 179 -3.17 3.29 -1.17
C ASP A 179 -4.18 2.75 -0.15
N THR A 180 -3.95 1.54 0.34
CA THR A 180 -4.92 0.78 1.13
C THR A 180 -4.25 0.10 2.30
N THR A 181 -4.76 0.34 3.50
CA THR A 181 -4.34 -0.37 4.71
C THR A 181 -5.28 -1.54 4.99
N PHE A 182 -4.71 -2.73 5.15
CA PHE A 182 -5.36 -3.94 5.66
C PHE A 182 -5.11 -4.04 7.17
N THR A 183 -6.17 -4.13 7.96
CA THR A 183 -6.11 -4.18 9.43
C THR A 183 -6.57 -5.54 9.93
N ALA A 184 -5.70 -6.27 10.63
CA ALA A 184 -6.04 -7.54 11.27
C ALA A 184 -6.77 -7.30 12.59
N HIS A 185 -7.90 -8.00 12.75
CA HIS A 185 -8.74 -7.93 13.95
C HIS A 185 -8.63 -9.19 14.79
N PHE A 186 -8.71 -9.00 16.10
CA PHE A 186 -8.57 -10.06 17.10
C PHE A 186 -9.65 -9.94 18.19
N THR A 187 -10.15 -11.09 18.66
CA THR A 187 -11.15 -11.17 19.72
C THR A 187 -10.71 -12.07 20.86
N GLU A 188 -11.23 -11.87 22.07
CA GLU A 188 -10.96 -12.71 23.24
C GLU A 188 -11.43 -14.15 22.97
N LYS A 189 -10.64 -15.15 23.41
CA LYS A 189 -11.08 -16.55 23.43
C LYS A 189 -12.22 -16.72 24.43
N THR A 190 -13.30 -17.35 24.01
CA THR A 190 -14.48 -17.61 24.86
C THR A 190 -14.61 -19.08 25.29
N ASP A 191 -13.70 -19.92 24.83
CA ASP A 191 -13.69 -21.38 24.92
C ASP A 191 -12.51 -21.89 25.78
N ILE A 192 -12.07 -21.11 26.76
CA ILE A 192 -10.97 -21.50 27.65
C ILE A 192 -11.49 -22.45 28.71
N GLY A 193 -11.11 -23.73 28.61
CA GLY A 193 -11.44 -24.75 29.60
C GLY A 193 -10.75 -24.51 30.95
N TYR A 194 -11.51 -24.61 32.04
CA TYR A 194 -11.01 -24.66 33.41
C TYR A 194 -11.77 -25.71 34.24
N THR A 195 -11.12 -26.23 35.27
CA THR A 195 -11.71 -27.20 36.20
C THR A 195 -11.92 -26.54 37.55
N VAL A 196 -13.14 -26.67 38.08
CA VAL A 196 -13.44 -26.31 39.46
C VAL A 196 -13.47 -27.59 40.29
N THR A 197 -12.60 -27.68 41.30
CA THR A 197 -12.54 -28.81 42.23
C THR A 197 -12.92 -28.36 43.64
N TYR A 198 -13.92 -29.02 44.20
CA TYR A 198 -14.39 -28.81 45.57
C TYR A 198 -13.82 -29.91 46.47
N HIS A 199 -13.11 -29.49 47.52
CA HIS A 199 -12.52 -30.39 48.51
C HIS A 199 -13.33 -30.36 49.81
N TYR A 200 -13.62 -31.54 50.36
CA TYR A 200 -14.43 -31.72 51.56
C TYR A 200 -13.66 -32.50 52.61
N GLU A 201 -13.83 -32.14 53.88
CA GLU A 201 -13.23 -32.90 54.97
C GLU A 201 -14.00 -34.22 55.19
N GLY A 202 -13.31 -35.35 55.09
CA GLY A 202 -13.90 -36.68 55.32
C GLY A 202 -14.77 -37.23 54.18
N ALA A 203 -14.73 -36.62 52.99
CA ALA A 203 -15.44 -37.09 51.80
C ALA A 203 -14.59 -36.92 50.52
N ASP A 204 -14.99 -37.59 49.45
CA ASP A 204 -14.33 -37.48 48.15
C ASP A 204 -14.51 -36.08 47.54
N SER A 205 -13.50 -35.62 46.80
CA SER A 205 -13.57 -34.34 46.10
C SER A 205 -14.47 -34.44 44.86
N GLU A 206 -15.11 -33.34 44.52
CA GLU A 206 -15.95 -33.25 43.31
C GLU A 206 -15.34 -32.25 42.34
N SER A 207 -15.33 -32.57 41.05
CA SER A 207 -14.80 -31.69 40.01
C SER A 207 -15.80 -31.49 38.88
N SER A 208 -15.78 -30.30 38.28
CA SER A 208 -16.55 -29.97 37.09
C SER A 208 -15.68 -29.19 36.11
N GLU A 209 -15.71 -29.60 34.84
CA GLU A 209 -15.12 -28.84 33.74
C GLU A 209 -16.10 -27.75 33.29
N LYS A 210 -15.55 -26.57 32.99
CA LYS A 210 -16.28 -25.40 32.52
C LYS A 210 -15.46 -24.69 31.45
N GLU A 211 -16.13 -23.86 30.65
CA GLU A 211 -15.48 -22.93 29.73
C GLU A 211 -15.64 -21.49 30.21
N GLY A 212 -14.65 -20.66 29.89
CA GLY A 212 -14.59 -19.26 30.27
C GLY A 212 -14.04 -18.37 29.16
N THR A 213 -14.24 -17.08 29.34
CA THR A 213 -13.69 -16.05 28.45
C THR A 213 -12.38 -15.51 29.01
N PHE A 214 -11.39 -15.34 28.14
CA PHE A 214 -10.09 -14.76 28.51
C PHE A 214 -10.26 -13.43 29.25
N GLY A 215 -9.50 -13.24 30.33
CA GLY A 215 -9.55 -12.03 31.14
C GLY A 215 -10.82 -11.84 31.98
N LYS A 216 -11.78 -12.77 31.94
CA LYS A 216 -12.96 -12.75 32.82
C LYS A 216 -12.75 -13.62 34.05
N PRO A 217 -13.41 -13.31 35.19
CA PRO A 217 -13.41 -14.18 36.35
C PRO A 217 -13.91 -15.59 36.01
N MET A 218 -13.34 -16.61 36.66
CA MET A 218 -13.88 -17.97 36.59
C MET A 218 -15.19 -18.04 37.38
N GLU A 219 -16.21 -18.62 36.77
CA GLU A 219 -17.53 -18.79 37.39
C GLU A 219 -17.58 -20.10 38.19
N TYR A 220 -17.88 -20.02 39.48
CA TYR A 220 -18.02 -21.18 40.35
C TYR A 220 -19.19 -20.98 41.31
N GLU A 221 -19.74 -22.08 41.79
CA GLU A 221 -20.80 -22.06 42.80
C GLU A 221 -20.23 -22.57 44.11
N ALA A 222 -20.16 -21.71 45.13
CA ALA A 222 -19.74 -22.09 46.48
C ALA A 222 -20.95 -22.02 47.42
N PRO A 223 -21.82 -23.04 47.46
CA PRO A 223 -22.95 -23.04 48.38
C PRO A 223 -22.45 -23.10 49.83
N GLU A 224 -23.05 -22.29 50.71
CA GLU A 224 -22.69 -22.26 52.15
C GLU A 224 -22.90 -23.60 52.87
N LYS A 225 -23.75 -24.47 52.32
CA LYS A 225 -24.01 -25.82 52.83
C LYS A 225 -24.21 -26.79 51.68
N LYS A 226 -23.64 -27.98 51.82
CA LYS A 226 -23.90 -29.12 50.94
C LYS A 226 -24.26 -30.33 51.80
N GLU A 227 -25.47 -30.84 51.64
CA GLU A 227 -25.91 -32.05 52.35
C GLU A 227 -25.56 -33.29 51.52
N TYR A 228 -24.81 -34.20 52.12
CA TYR A 228 -24.58 -35.54 51.57
C TYR A 228 -25.70 -36.47 52.04
N LYS A 229 -26.27 -37.25 51.12
CA LYS A 229 -27.27 -38.29 51.44
C LYS A 229 -26.62 -39.57 51.94
#